data_AF-A0A2P6NWW7-F1
#
_entry.id   AF-A0A2P6NWW7-F1
#
_cell.length_a   1.000
_cell.length_b   1.000
_cell.length_c   1.000
_cell.angle_alpha   90.00
_cell.angle_beta   90.00
_cell.angle_gamma   90.00
#
_symmetry.space_group_name_H-M   'P 1'
#
loop_
_entity.id
_entity.type
_entity.pdbx_description
1 polymer ?
#
loop_
_entity_poly.entity_id
_entity_poly.type
_entity_poly.pdbx_seq_one_letter_code
_entity_poly.pdbx_strand_id
1 'polypeptide(L)'
;MWVPSAELSSSYPLKNVRLQTLRRKFLEPSIQMNPMDVVAQDPLSSQLALSVLMTSDRALMVLNFPPDDDESPTVLLSNAEGKKFFAPLLEGDDKYSENFWSTAAYATEKERHQTSFLISDAVMISAKYKRLVTDDRIYVVITAKLLDTTSQPTKKRKI
;
A
#
# COMPACT_ATOMS: atom_id res chain seq x y z
N MET A 1 -19.49 26.51 42.83
CA MET A 1 -19.19 25.39 43.75
C MET A 1 -20.24 24.30 43.48
N TRP A 2 -19.90 23.26 42.73
CA TRP A 2 -19.35 21.95 43.15
C TRP A 2 -20.46 20.95 43.58
N VAL A 3 -20.96 20.15 42.63
CA VAL A 3 -20.89 18.68 42.39
C VAL A 3 -21.76 17.80 43.31
N PRO A 4 -22.58 16.87 42.76
CA PRO A 4 -22.89 15.60 43.40
C PRO A 4 -22.00 14.48 42.86
N SER A 5 -21.29 13.85 43.79
CA SER A 5 -20.37 12.72 43.60
C SER A 5 -21.10 11.47 43.09
N ALA A 6 -20.62 10.93 41.97
CA ALA A 6 -20.84 9.54 41.59
C ALA A 6 -19.71 8.69 42.19
N GLU A 7 -20.07 7.76 43.06
CA GLU A 7 -19.18 6.73 43.58
C GLU A 7 -18.80 5.76 42.46
N LEU A 8 -17.52 5.71 42.10
CA LEU A 8 -16.92 4.62 41.36
C LEU A 8 -15.88 3.95 42.26
N SER A 9 -16.34 2.89 42.91
CA SER A 9 -15.50 1.89 43.58
C SER A 9 -14.80 1.04 42.53
N SER A 10 -13.48 1.17 42.44
CA SER A 10 -12.61 0.25 41.70
C SER A 10 -11.35 0.02 42.55
N SER A 11 -11.49 -0.93 43.47
CA SER A 11 -10.43 -1.43 44.35
C SER A 11 -9.48 -2.34 43.55
N TYR A 12 -8.22 -1.92 43.38
CA TYR A 12 -7.13 -2.81 42.96
C TYR A 12 -6.12 -2.92 44.10
N PRO A 13 -5.97 -4.09 44.75
CA PRO A 13 -4.84 -4.32 45.65
C PRO A 13 -3.62 -4.84 44.87
N LEU A 14 -2.55 -4.06 44.89
CA LEU A 14 -1.17 -4.52 44.66
C LEU A 14 -0.82 -5.61 45.69
N LYS A 15 -0.49 -6.83 45.23
CA LYS A 15 0.14 -7.85 46.09
C LYS A 15 1.25 -8.63 45.38
N ASN A 16 2.44 -8.48 45.98
CA ASN A 16 3.45 -9.50 46.23
C ASN A 16 4.29 -10.03 45.07
N VAL A 17 5.41 -9.33 44.86
CA VAL A 17 6.66 -9.89 44.35
C VAL A 17 7.20 -10.90 45.38
N ARG A 18 7.35 -12.16 44.99
CA ARG A 18 8.12 -13.17 45.73
C ARG A 18 9.15 -13.79 44.81
N LEU A 19 10.39 -13.32 44.94
CA LEU A 19 11.60 -13.93 44.39
C LEU A 19 11.75 -15.34 45.00
N GLN A 20 11.70 -16.38 44.17
CA GLN A 20 12.25 -17.68 44.52
C GLN A 20 13.16 -18.20 43.41
N THR A 21 14.44 -18.15 43.76
CA THR A 21 15.58 -18.81 43.15
C THR A 21 15.29 -20.30 42.99
N LEU A 22 15.33 -20.81 41.76
CA LEU A 22 15.45 -22.25 41.51
C LEU A 22 16.58 -22.51 40.51
N ARG A 23 17.77 -22.75 41.06
CA ARG A 23 18.87 -23.43 40.36
C ARG A 23 18.42 -24.86 40.03
N ARG A 24 18.27 -25.18 38.74
CA ARG A 24 18.32 -26.56 38.25
C ARG A 24 19.24 -26.66 37.04
N LYS A 25 20.41 -27.24 37.34
CA LYS A 25 21.25 -28.14 36.54
C LYS A 25 21.09 -28.10 35.01
N PHE A 26 22.13 -27.56 34.38
CA PHE A 26 22.83 -28.09 33.20
C PHE A 26 22.21 -29.35 32.55
N LEU A 27 21.61 -29.15 31.38
CA LEU A 27 21.79 -29.99 30.21
C LEU A 27 21.76 -29.03 29.01
N GLU A 28 22.91 -28.80 28.41
CA GLU A 28 23.04 -28.07 27.14
C GLU A 28 22.54 -28.97 26.00
N PRO A 29 21.51 -28.58 25.23
CA PRO A 29 21.53 -28.87 23.81
C PRO A 29 22.34 -27.76 23.15
N SER A 30 23.50 -28.12 22.61
CA SER A 30 24.30 -27.27 21.74
C SER A 30 23.49 -26.93 20.49
N ILE A 31 22.61 -25.94 20.59
CA ILE A 31 22.03 -25.28 19.42
C ILE A 31 23.06 -24.23 19.03
N GLN A 32 24.00 -24.63 18.17
CA GLN A 32 24.71 -23.66 17.35
C GLN A 32 23.67 -22.92 16.54
N MET A 33 23.31 -21.71 16.99
CA MET A 33 22.58 -20.76 16.19
C MET A 33 23.46 -20.44 14.98
N ASN A 34 23.05 -20.92 13.81
CA ASN A 34 23.56 -20.38 12.56
C ASN A 34 23.30 -18.87 12.58
N PRO A 35 24.33 -18.03 12.44
CA PRO A 35 24.11 -16.61 12.30
C PRO A 35 23.43 -16.40 10.95
N MET A 36 22.28 -15.74 10.98
CA MET A 36 21.76 -15.02 9.82
C MET A 36 21.45 -15.88 8.58
N ASP A 37 20.23 -16.44 8.53
CA ASP A 37 19.42 -16.33 7.31
C ASP A 37 19.06 -14.84 7.13
N VAL A 38 20.05 -14.03 6.77
CA VAL A 38 19.78 -12.84 5.96
C VAL A 38 19.30 -13.44 4.66
N VAL A 39 18.00 -13.35 4.40
CA VAL A 39 17.42 -13.62 3.09
C VAL A 39 18.12 -12.66 2.13
N ALA A 40 19.24 -13.10 1.57
CA ALA A 40 19.83 -12.50 0.40
C ALA A 40 18.74 -12.64 -0.67
N GLN A 41 17.95 -11.59 -0.87
CA GLN A 41 17.10 -11.50 -2.04
C GLN A 41 18.04 -11.63 -3.22
N ASP A 42 18.04 -12.82 -3.83
CA ASP A 42 18.90 -13.13 -4.95
C ASP A 42 18.68 -12.04 -6.02
N PRO A 43 19.72 -11.26 -6.37
CA PRO A 43 19.55 -10.14 -7.29
C PRO A 43 18.97 -10.59 -8.64
N LEU A 44 19.20 -11.85 -9.04
CA LEU A 44 18.57 -12.45 -10.22
C LEU A 44 17.05 -12.62 -10.04
N SER A 45 16.59 -13.04 -8.86
CA SER A 45 15.16 -13.18 -8.58
C SER A 45 14.43 -11.82 -8.61
N SER A 46 15.08 -10.78 -8.08
CA SER A 46 14.56 -9.41 -8.13
C SER A 46 14.51 -8.85 -9.55
N GLN A 47 15.54 -9.11 -10.36
CA GLN A 47 15.57 -8.70 -11.77
C GLN A 47 14.51 -9.44 -12.61
N LEU A 48 14.32 -10.74 -12.38
CA LEU A 48 13.28 -11.52 -13.03
C LEU A 48 11.89 -11.03 -12.64
N ALA A 49 11.64 -10.79 -11.35
CA ALA A 49 10.37 -10.25 -10.88
C ALA A 49 10.06 -8.87 -11.51
N LEU A 50 11.05 -7.99 -11.60
CA LEU A 50 10.93 -6.71 -12.29
C LEU A 50 10.65 -6.88 -13.78
N SER A 51 11.36 -7.79 -14.47
CA SER A 51 11.12 -8.03 -15.90
C SER A 51 9.69 -8.53 -16.16
N VAL A 52 9.19 -9.46 -15.33
CA VAL A 52 7.82 -9.99 -15.44
C VAL A 52 6.79 -8.89 -15.24
N LEU A 53 7.00 -8.02 -14.25
CA LEU A 53 6.16 -6.85 -14.00
C LEU A 53 6.18 -5.85 -15.18
N MET A 54 7.35 -5.63 -15.77
CA MET A 54 7.51 -4.73 -16.92
C MET A 54 6.90 -5.29 -18.21
N THR A 55 6.77 -6.61 -18.33
CA THR A 55 6.10 -7.28 -19.47
C THR A 55 4.63 -7.62 -19.22
N SER A 56 4.09 -7.31 -18.03
CA SER A 56 2.71 -7.63 -17.69
C SER A 56 1.72 -6.84 -18.55
N ASP A 57 0.60 -7.49 -18.85
CA ASP A 57 -0.62 -6.91 -19.44
C ASP A 57 -1.33 -5.91 -18.52
N ARG A 58 -0.90 -5.80 -17.25
CA ARG A 58 -1.41 -4.81 -16.31
C ARG A 58 -0.59 -3.54 -16.40
N ALA A 59 -1.27 -2.40 -16.36
CA ALA A 59 -0.59 -1.12 -16.23
C ALA A 59 0.09 -1.02 -14.86
N LEU A 60 1.36 -0.64 -14.85
CA LEU A 60 2.18 -0.44 -13.66
C LEU A 60 2.79 0.95 -13.70
N MET A 61 2.76 1.64 -12.57
CA MET A 61 3.46 2.90 -12.34
C MET A 61 3.96 2.98 -10.89
N VAL A 62 5.11 3.60 -10.69
CA VAL A 62 5.66 3.91 -9.37
C VAL A 62 5.87 5.42 -9.29
N LEU A 63 5.17 6.04 -8.35
CA LEU A 63 5.33 7.45 -8.02
C LEU A 63 6.21 7.58 -6.78
N ASN A 64 7.11 8.55 -6.80
CA ASN A 64 7.84 9.03 -5.64
C ASN A 64 7.16 10.31 -5.15
N PHE A 65 6.74 10.29 -3.89
CA PHE A 65 6.25 11.43 -3.13
C PHE A 65 7.40 11.88 -2.24
N PRO A 66 8.05 13.02 -2.57
CA PRO A 66 9.06 13.61 -1.72
C PRO A 66 8.49 13.91 -0.32
N PRO A 67 9.33 13.92 0.71
CA PRO A 67 8.90 14.26 2.07
C PRO A 67 8.57 15.76 2.24
N ASP A 68 9.00 16.59 1.28
CA ASP A 68 8.69 18.02 1.24
C ASP A 68 7.45 18.25 0.39
N ASP A 69 6.43 18.87 0.97
CA ASP A 69 5.15 19.17 0.32
C ASP A 69 5.29 20.19 -0.81
N ASP A 70 6.43 20.92 -0.87
CA ASP A 70 6.74 21.86 -1.96
C ASP A 70 7.25 21.16 -3.24
N GLU A 71 7.64 19.88 -3.17
CA GLU A 71 8.07 19.11 -4.33
C GLU A 71 6.93 18.29 -4.94
N SER A 72 6.76 18.43 -6.26
CA SER A 72 5.76 17.66 -6.99
C SER A 72 6.12 16.16 -7.06
N PRO A 73 5.13 15.25 -7.00
CA PRO A 73 5.36 13.82 -7.17
C PRO A 73 6.02 13.50 -8.52
N THR A 74 6.94 12.55 -8.53
CA THR A 74 7.71 12.16 -9.74
C THR A 74 7.47 10.71 -10.13
N VAL A 75 7.41 10.43 -11.44
CA VAL A 75 7.29 9.06 -11.95
C VAL A 75 8.68 8.42 -12.01
N LEU A 76 8.90 7.36 -11.24
CA LEU A 76 10.17 6.61 -11.25
C LEU A 76 10.18 5.48 -12.27
N LEU A 77 9.05 4.79 -12.40
CA LEU A 77 8.95 3.59 -13.23
C LEU A 77 7.55 3.47 -13.79
N SER A 78 7.44 3.12 -15.06
CA SER A 78 6.18 2.73 -15.68
C SER A 78 6.42 1.76 -16.83
N ASN A 79 5.59 0.71 -16.90
CA ASN A 79 5.64 -0.25 -18.00
C ASN A 79 4.87 0.28 -19.24
N ALA A 80 4.91 -0.46 -20.35
CA ALA A 80 4.31 -0.01 -21.60
C ALA A 80 2.80 0.25 -21.48
N GLU A 81 2.06 -0.61 -20.78
CA GLU A 81 0.63 -0.43 -20.54
C GLU A 81 0.34 0.72 -19.57
N GLY A 82 1.19 0.90 -18.55
CA GLY A 82 1.12 2.02 -17.62
C GLY A 82 1.26 3.36 -18.33
N LYS A 83 2.21 3.47 -19.26
CA LYS A 83 2.36 4.68 -20.09
C LYS A 83 1.10 4.97 -20.91
N LYS A 84 0.44 3.95 -21.48
CA LYS A 84 -0.79 4.16 -22.26
C LYS A 84 -1.94 4.68 -21.41
N PHE A 85 -2.12 4.17 -20.20
CA PHE A 85 -3.27 4.53 -19.36
C PHE A 85 -3.03 5.77 -18.50
N PHE A 86 -1.82 5.95 -17.99
CA PHE A 86 -1.53 6.99 -17.00
C PHE A 86 -0.94 8.25 -17.63
N ALA A 87 -0.25 8.20 -18.78
CA ALA A 87 0.27 9.41 -19.43
C ALA A 87 -0.77 10.53 -19.57
N PRO A 88 -2.01 10.28 -20.05
CA PRO A 88 -3.01 11.35 -20.14
C PRO A 88 -3.44 11.91 -18.78
N LEU A 89 -3.30 11.14 -17.69
CA LEU A 89 -3.64 11.58 -16.33
C LEU A 89 -2.51 12.36 -15.65
N LEU A 90 -1.28 12.20 -16.12
CA LEU A 90 -0.11 12.89 -15.57
C LEU A 90 -0.01 14.33 -16.10
N GLU A 91 -0.40 14.54 -17.36
CA GLU A 91 -0.29 15.82 -18.06
C GLU A 91 -1.65 16.53 -18.18
N GLY A 92 -2.75 15.86 -17.82
CA GLY A 92 -4.09 16.40 -17.91
C GLY A 92 -4.43 17.37 -16.77
N ASP A 93 -5.26 18.36 -17.08
CA ASP A 93 -5.86 19.30 -16.14
C ASP A 93 -7.38 19.09 -16.07
N ASP A 94 -7.80 17.82 -16.18
CA ASP A 94 -9.20 17.42 -16.13
C ASP A 94 -9.54 16.75 -14.79
N LYS A 95 -10.85 16.59 -14.55
CA LYS A 95 -11.36 15.91 -13.35
C LYS A 95 -10.79 14.49 -13.16
N TYR A 96 -10.37 13.82 -14.23
CA TYR A 96 -9.83 12.46 -14.16
C TYR A 96 -8.41 12.48 -13.60
N SER A 97 -7.61 13.46 -14.05
CA SER A 97 -6.26 13.75 -13.60
C SER A 97 -6.26 14.24 -12.15
N GLU A 98 -7.14 15.18 -11.78
CA GLU A 98 -7.33 15.62 -10.40
C GLU A 98 -7.67 14.46 -9.45
N ASN A 99 -8.63 13.62 -9.85
CA ASN A 99 -9.04 12.45 -9.06
C ASN A 99 -7.90 11.42 -8.93
N PHE A 100 -7.11 11.22 -10.00
CA PHE A 100 -5.94 10.36 -9.96
C PHE A 100 -4.91 10.84 -8.94
N TRP A 101 -4.53 12.12 -8.98
CA TRP A 101 -3.55 12.70 -8.07
C TRP A 101 -4.04 12.74 -6.63
N SER A 102 -5.31 13.10 -6.40
CA SER A 102 -5.94 13.06 -5.07
C SER A 102 -5.94 11.65 -4.48
N THR A 103 -6.27 10.64 -5.30
CA THR A 103 -6.24 9.23 -4.86
C THR A 103 -4.81 8.76 -4.57
N ALA A 104 -3.85 9.17 -5.40
CA ALA A 104 -2.44 8.84 -5.20
C ALA A 104 -1.88 9.47 -3.92
N ALA A 105 -2.22 10.73 -3.64
CA ALA A 105 -1.90 11.42 -2.39
C ALA A 105 -2.56 10.72 -1.20
N TYR A 106 -3.84 10.36 -1.28
CA TYR A 106 -4.50 9.59 -0.22
C TYR A 106 -3.82 8.23 0.06
N ALA A 107 -3.26 7.60 -0.97
CA ALA A 107 -2.52 6.36 -0.84
C ALA A 107 -1.14 6.52 -0.18
N THR A 108 -0.62 7.75 0.01
CA THR A 108 0.58 7.97 0.84
C THR A 108 0.27 7.80 2.32
N GLU A 109 -0.99 8.02 2.74
CA GLU A 109 -1.44 7.87 4.12
C GLU A 109 -1.90 6.43 4.43
N LYS A 110 -2.46 5.72 3.44
CA LYS A 110 -2.98 4.35 3.60
C LYS A 110 -2.01 3.30 3.05
N GLU A 111 -1.78 2.21 3.80
CA GLU A 111 -0.88 1.14 3.36
C GLU A 111 -1.31 0.53 2.01
N ARG A 112 -2.62 0.33 1.83
CA ARG A 112 -3.22 -0.18 0.60
C ARG A 112 -4.56 0.48 0.34
N HIS A 113 -4.81 0.82 -0.92
CA HIS A 113 -6.08 1.35 -1.36
C HIS A 113 -6.43 0.76 -2.73
N GLN A 114 -7.70 0.41 -2.95
CA GLN A 114 -8.20 -0.04 -4.25
C GLN A 114 -9.41 0.80 -4.60
N THR A 115 -9.43 1.30 -5.83
CA THR A 115 -10.55 2.08 -6.35
C THR A 115 -10.75 1.78 -7.83
N SER A 116 -11.95 2.06 -8.33
CA SER A 116 -12.26 1.99 -9.75
C SER A 116 -12.67 3.38 -10.20
N PHE A 117 -12.02 3.91 -11.23
CA PHE A 117 -12.29 5.23 -11.74
C PHE A 117 -12.19 5.29 -13.26
N LEU A 118 -12.81 6.32 -13.83
CA LEU A 118 -12.73 6.63 -15.24
C LEU A 118 -11.41 7.36 -15.52
N ILE A 119 -10.72 6.93 -16.58
CA ILE A 119 -9.54 7.64 -17.12
C ILE A 119 -9.87 8.42 -18.40
N SER A 120 -11.07 8.20 -18.93
CA SER A 120 -11.73 9.00 -19.97
C SER A 120 -13.22 8.68 -19.95
N ASP A 121 -14.03 9.40 -20.73
CA ASP A 121 -15.49 9.22 -20.78
C ASP A 121 -15.94 7.78 -21.12
N ALA A 122 -15.10 7.01 -21.82
CA ALA A 122 -15.42 5.65 -22.26
C ALA A 122 -14.60 4.55 -21.57
N VAL A 123 -13.55 4.91 -20.81
CA VAL A 123 -12.58 3.93 -20.29
C VAL A 123 -12.57 3.95 -18.77
N MET A 124 -12.96 2.81 -18.18
CA MET A 124 -12.90 2.59 -16.75
C MET A 124 -11.79 1.59 -16.41
N ILE A 125 -11.03 1.88 -15.36
CA ILE A 125 -10.01 0.98 -14.83
C ILE A 125 -10.29 0.65 -13.37
N SER A 126 -9.84 -0.52 -12.93
CA SER A 126 -9.66 -0.81 -11.51
C SER A 126 -8.18 -0.66 -11.18
N ALA A 127 -7.86 0.22 -10.24
CA ALA A 127 -6.51 0.53 -9.82
C ALA A 127 -6.31 0.14 -8.35
N LYS A 128 -5.16 -0.47 -8.08
CA LYS A 128 -4.66 -0.77 -6.74
C LYS A 128 -3.43 0.08 -6.47
N TYR A 129 -3.47 0.77 -5.35
CA TYR A 129 -2.41 1.61 -4.82
C TYR A 129 -1.81 0.91 -3.61
N LYS A 130 -0.50 0.79 -3.60
CA LYS A 130 0.26 0.23 -2.48
C LYS A 130 1.32 1.23 -2.07
N ARG A 131 1.29 1.61 -0.79
CA ARG A 131 2.33 2.43 -0.18
C ARG A 131 3.56 1.57 0.07
N LEU A 132 4.72 2.11 -0.25
CA LEU A 132 6.02 1.62 0.15
C LEU A 132 6.77 2.78 0.79
N VAL A 133 7.34 2.55 1.96
CA VAL A 133 8.18 3.55 2.64
C VAL A 133 9.59 2.98 2.68
N THR A 134 10.56 3.77 2.25
CA THR A 134 11.97 3.38 2.31
C THR A 134 12.78 4.61 2.67
N ASP A 135 13.60 4.46 3.71
CA ASP A 135 14.28 5.57 4.38
C ASP A 135 13.26 6.66 4.75
N ASP A 136 13.30 7.81 4.08
CA ASP A 136 12.40 8.95 4.29
C ASP A 136 11.54 9.26 3.05
N ARG A 137 11.41 8.31 2.12
CA ARG A 137 10.63 8.50 0.88
C ARG A 137 9.40 7.64 0.86
N ILE A 138 8.30 8.21 0.37
CA ILE A 138 7.06 7.49 0.16
C ILE A 138 6.93 7.18 -1.33
N TYR A 139 6.86 5.90 -1.65
CA TYR A 139 6.54 5.44 -2.99
C TYR A 139 5.13 4.91 -3.03
N VAL A 140 4.40 5.25 -4.08
CA VAL A 140 3.08 4.70 -4.36
C VAL A 140 3.18 3.85 -5.61
N VAL A 141 3.01 2.54 -5.44
CA VAL A 141 2.95 1.58 -6.54
C VAL A 141 1.50 1.45 -6.98
N ILE A 142 1.25 1.78 -8.24
CA ILE A 142 -0.07 1.76 -8.86
C ILE A 142 -0.09 0.62 -9.87
N THR A 143 -1.05 -0.29 -9.70
CA THR A 143 -1.35 -1.33 -10.69
C THR A 143 -2.77 -1.20 -11.16
N ALA A 144 -3.00 -1.17 -12.47
CA ALA A 144 -4.33 -1.02 -13.04
C ALA A 144 -4.64 -2.06 -14.11
N LYS A 145 -5.93 -2.36 -14.24
CA LYS A 145 -6.50 -3.17 -15.31
C LYS A 145 -7.77 -2.52 -15.85
N LEU A 146 -7.98 -2.61 -17.16
CA LEU A 146 -9.24 -2.24 -17.80
C LEU A 146 -10.41 -3.04 -17.22
N LEU A 147 -11.51 -2.35 -16.98
CA LEU A 147 -12.79 -2.97 -16.66
C LEU A 147 -13.62 -3.02 -17.95
N ASP A 148 -13.92 -4.24 -18.42
CA ASP A 148 -14.78 -4.44 -19.58
C ASP A 148 -16.20 -3.92 -19.27
N THR A 149 -16.55 -2.76 -19.83
CA THR A 149 -17.88 -2.15 -19.68
C THR A 149 -18.92 -2.77 -20.61
N THR A 150 -18.56 -3.78 -21.40
CA THR A 150 -19.43 -4.50 -22.36
C THR A 150 -20.54 -5.34 -21.74
N SER A 151 -20.72 -5.31 -20.42
CA SER A 151 -21.83 -5.95 -19.72
C SER A 151 -22.92 -4.96 -19.31
N GLN A 152 -23.34 -4.06 -20.21
CA GLN A 152 -24.65 -3.42 -20.06
C GLN A 152 -25.70 -4.35 -20.67
N PRO A 153 -26.57 -5.02 -19.87
CA PRO A 153 -27.76 -5.64 -20.43
C PRO A 153 -28.63 -4.51 -21.00
N THR A 154 -28.70 -4.42 -22.33
CA THR A 154 -29.70 -3.61 -23.00
C THR A 154 -31.06 -4.03 -22.47
N LYS A 155 -31.67 -3.22 -21.61
CA LYS A 155 -33.09 -3.35 -21.27
C LYS A 155 -33.84 -3.21 -22.59
N LYS A 156 -34.23 -4.34 -23.18
CA LYS A 156 -35.22 -4.37 -24.25
C LYS A 156 -36.48 -3.75 -23.68
N ARG A 157 -36.74 -2.48 -24.04
CA ARG A 157 -38.08 -1.88 -23.88
C ARG A 157 -39.02 -2.73 -24.73
N LYS A 158 -39.85 -3.54 -24.06
CA LYS A 158 -41.03 -4.14 -24.67
C LYS A 158 -41.97 -2.98 -24.99
N ILE A 159 -42.26 -2.82 -26.29
CA ILE A 159 -43.36 -2.00 -26.82
C ILE A 159 -44.65 -2.76 -26.59
#